data_AF-A0A5Q0QCG0-F1
#
_entry.id   AF-A0A5Q0QCG0-F1
#
_cell.length_a   1.000
_cell.length_b   1.000
_cell.length_c   1.000
_cell.angle_alpha   90.00
_cell.angle_beta   90.00
_cell.angle_gamma   90.00
#
_symmetry.space_group_name_H-M   'P 1'
#
loop_
_entity.id
_entity.type
_entity.pdbx_description
1 polymer ?
#
loop_
_entity_poly.entity_id
_entity_poly.type
_entity_poly.pdbx_seq_one_letter_code
_entity_poly.pdbx_strand_id
1 'polypeptide(L)'
;MKFKKTKGVLFGLCLTSLVIGCRKELSPFGSYDKQVPMQAEYKETIIVYFKDKNNSSFSLQEPAKFLTEKAIARRKAQAIKIDSTDLPVNDKYIQEVLKVSKGKLLNRSKWLNYVTIHLPEQHEDLKTIQSLAFVKSVKQIGVHIPYQEPVVPPIKKENNIVPKGSIKMLDTLKVNAVNYGKTYRLLERYQAQELHANKFYGNGKTIAILSEGFGYIAEKPEIAHLIAENRIIDQFDLLYNRDDISTTTTNGNNMLAMFAAIDPKNFVGLAPKAEYILTRTDRGGTQEPFFETSWVASVERADSLGVDIISSSCMFGVKFDQPQFDITEEHSDGRSISSQVADLAFTKGILTVQMFPQRSAGITFVIPPEDAKNILTVGNANRNNEPLWSILDKPTADGRIKPEFAVIAQEIPIIYGWGDSYNTAYSPPILAGLVACLWEAFPNKTSAEIKDLLIRSASQGSKPDNKLGYGVPNFKKAYENAK
;
A
#
# COMPACT_ATOMS: atom_id res chain seq x y z
N MET A 1 65.38 -24.60 17.50
CA MET A 1 64.00 -24.06 17.58
C MET A 1 63.38 -23.99 16.20
N LYS A 2 62.72 -25.08 15.78
CA LYS A 2 61.82 -25.17 14.64
C LYS A 2 60.85 -26.29 14.99
N PHE A 3 59.57 -25.98 15.13
CA PHE A 3 58.52 -27.00 15.13
C PHE A 3 57.52 -26.70 14.01
N LYS A 4 57.22 -27.76 13.27
CA LYS A 4 56.36 -27.87 12.10
C LYS A 4 54.89 -27.90 12.49
N LYS A 5 54.07 -27.37 11.58
CA LYS A 5 52.75 -27.80 11.08
C LYS A 5 51.70 -28.29 12.10
N THR A 6 50.56 -27.62 12.04
CA THR A 6 49.26 -28.30 11.89
C THR A 6 48.33 -27.47 11.01
N LYS A 7 47.71 -28.15 10.04
CA LYS A 7 46.60 -27.65 9.23
C LYS A 7 45.38 -27.52 10.13
N GLY A 8 44.66 -26.41 10.02
CA GLY A 8 43.32 -26.23 10.58
C GLY A 8 42.44 -25.57 9.53
N VAL A 9 41.61 -26.36 8.87
CA VAL A 9 40.47 -25.90 8.08
C VAL A 9 39.49 -25.29 9.06
N LEU A 10 39.30 -23.97 9.02
CA LEU A 10 38.22 -23.33 9.77
C LEU A 10 37.03 -23.13 8.84
N PHE A 11 36.06 -24.04 8.95
CA PHE A 11 34.68 -23.83 8.54
C PHE A 11 34.17 -22.59 9.30
N GLY A 12 34.00 -21.47 8.59
CA GLY A 12 33.24 -20.33 9.10
C GLY A 12 31.76 -20.68 9.02
N LEU A 13 31.20 -21.14 10.15
CA LEU A 13 29.79 -21.46 10.31
C LEU A 13 28.92 -20.28 9.84
N CYS A 14 28.03 -20.61 8.91
CA CYS A 14 26.84 -19.86 8.59
C CYS A 14 25.98 -19.78 9.86
N LEU A 15 26.07 -18.67 10.60
CA LEU A 15 25.14 -18.37 11.69
C LEU A 15 23.81 -17.95 11.07
N THR A 16 22.93 -18.95 10.94
CA THR A 16 21.50 -18.79 10.87
C THR A 16 21.02 -18.08 12.13
N SER A 17 20.95 -16.75 12.12
CA SER A 17 20.12 -16.02 13.07
C SER A 17 18.66 -16.12 12.64
N LEU A 18 18.05 -17.28 12.92
CA LEU A 18 16.64 -17.29 13.30
C LEU A 18 16.55 -16.41 14.55
N VAL A 19 16.22 -15.14 14.37
CA VAL A 19 15.77 -14.31 15.49
C VAL A 19 14.34 -14.76 15.79
N ILE A 20 14.21 -15.91 16.46
CA ILE A 20 13.09 -16.17 17.36
C ILE A 20 13.36 -15.30 18.59
N GLY A 21 13.17 -14.00 18.40
CA GLY A 21 13.19 -13.01 19.46
C GLY A 21 11.74 -12.61 19.69
N CYS A 22 11.13 -13.23 20.70
CA CYS A 22 9.91 -12.72 21.31
C CYS A 22 10.22 -11.32 21.86
N ARG A 23 10.19 -10.28 21.01
CA ARG A 23 10.21 -8.89 21.46
C ARG A 23 8.83 -8.63 22.04
N LYS A 24 8.75 -8.66 23.37
CA LYS A 24 7.81 -7.81 24.10
C LYS A 24 8.16 -6.38 23.73
N GLU A 25 7.61 -5.88 22.64
CA GLU A 25 7.50 -4.46 22.42
C GLU A 25 6.58 -3.93 23.52
N LEU A 26 7.19 -3.44 24.60
CA LEU A 26 6.55 -2.40 25.41
C LEU A 26 6.46 -1.19 24.49
N SER A 27 5.39 -1.16 23.71
CA SER A 27 4.84 0.06 23.16
C SER A 27 4.78 1.11 24.27
N PRO A 28 5.07 2.40 24.03
CA PRO A 28 4.77 3.46 24.99
C PRO A 28 3.27 3.53 25.37
N PHE A 29 2.43 2.68 24.76
CA PHE A 29 0.98 2.56 24.94
C PHE A 29 0.52 1.28 25.66
N GLY A 30 1.41 0.59 26.39
CA GLY A 30 1.05 -0.51 27.30
C GLY A 30 1.37 -1.92 26.79
N SER A 31 1.19 -2.91 27.67
CA SER A 31 1.42 -4.32 27.38
C SER A 31 0.22 -4.94 26.65
N TYR A 32 0.49 -5.60 25.51
CA TYR A 32 -0.49 -6.41 24.79
C TYR A 32 -0.87 -7.65 25.63
N ASP A 33 -2.15 -7.80 25.98
CA ASP A 33 -2.66 -9.05 26.54
C ASP A 33 -2.69 -10.14 25.45
N LYS A 34 -2.03 -11.27 25.70
CA LYS A 34 -2.14 -12.44 24.83
C LYS A 34 -3.54 -13.03 24.99
N GLN A 35 -4.40 -12.82 24.00
CA GLN A 35 -5.72 -13.48 23.96
C GLN A 35 -5.62 -14.87 23.33
N VAL A 36 -6.41 -15.80 23.87
CA VAL A 36 -6.57 -17.18 23.37
C VAL A 36 -7.32 -17.11 22.04
N PRO A 37 -6.90 -17.82 20.97
CA PRO A 37 -7.66 -17.86 19.73
C PRO A 37 -9.09 -18.34 20.02
N MET A 38 -10.09 -17.61 19.52
CA MET A 38 -11.45 -18.11 19.48
C MET A 38 -11.43 -19.43 18.68
N GLN A 39 -12.05 -20.49 19.20
CA GLN A 39 -12.36 -21.66 18.37
C GLN A 39 -13.26 -21.16 17.25
N ALA A 40 -12.69 -20.91 16.08
CA ALA A 40 -13.41 -20.33 14.97
C ALA A 40 -14.24 -21.42 14.28
N GLU A 41 -15.56 -21.25 14.27
CA GLU A 41 -16.52 -22.01 13.46
C GLU A 41 -16.26 -21.93 11.94
N TYR A 42 -15.22 -21.20 11.50
CA TYR A 42 -14.90 -20.91 10.11
C TYR A 42 -13.42 -21.18 9.85
N LYS A 43 -13.13 -21.85 8.73
CA LYS A 43 -11.78 -22.36 8.44
C LYS A 43 -11.32 -22.04 7.04
N GLU A 44 -12.13 -22.31 6.03
CA GLU A 44 -11.72 -22.22 4.62
C GLU A 44 -12.21 -20.94 3.96
N THR A 45 -11.36 -20.27 3.18
CA THR A 45 -11.73 -19.11 2.38
C THR A 45 -11.75 -19.47 0.90
N ILE A 46 -12.81 -19.03 0.22
CA ILE A 46 -12.99 -19.19 -1.22
C ILE A 46 -13.20 -17.84 -1.91
N ILE A 47 -12.89 -17.78 -3.20
CA ILE A 47 -13.32 -16.73 -4.12
C ILE A 47 -14.35 -17.31 -5.07
N VAL A 48 -15.49 -16.64 -5.19
CA VAL A 48 -16.56 -16.97 -6.15
C VAL A 48 -16.60 -15.90 -7.23
N TYR A 49 -16.18 -16.26 -8.46
CA TYR A 49 -16.23 -15.38 -9.63
C TYR A 49 -17.58 -15.47 -10.31
N PHE A 50 -18.10 -14.34 -10.78
CA PHE A 50 -19.39 -14.26 -11.48
C PHE A 50 -19.21 -14.06 -12.99
N LYS A 51 -20.16 -14.58 -13.77
CA LYS A 51 -20.15 -14.49 -15.25
C LYS A 51 -20.42 -13.08 -15.75
N ASP A 52 -21.25 -12.34 -15.02
CA ASP A 52 -21.75 -11.02 -15.41
C ASP A 52 -22.16 -10.20 -14.18
N LYS A 53 -22.72 -9.02 -14.42
CA LYS A 53 -23.41 -8.17 -13.42
C LYS A 53 -24.85 -7.84 -13.86
N ASN A 54 -25.47 -8.73 -14.63
CA ASN A 54 -26.81 -8.55 -15.16
C ASN A 54 -27.82 -8.39 -14.02
N ASN A 55 -28.90 -7.64 -14.25
CA ASN A 55 -29.93 -7.35 -13.24
C ASN A 55 -29.38 -6.66 -11.97
N SER A 56 -28.27 -5.93 -12.09
CA SER A 56 -27.79 -5.03 -11.05
C SER A 56 -28.81 -3.93 -10.76
N SER A 57 -28.90 -3.51 -9.49
CA SER A 57 -29.65 -2.32 -9.09
C SER A 57 -28.96 -1.02 -9.51
N PHE A 58 -27.72 -1.10 -9.99
CA PHE A 58 -26.92 0.03 -10.46
C PHE A 58 -26.88 0.08 -11.99
N SER A 59 -26.79 1.30 -12.52
CA SER A 59 -26.71 1.56 -13.96
C SER A 59 -25.58 2.53 -14.30
N LEU A 60 -24.93 2.29 -15.44
CA LEU A 60 -23.91 3.20 -16.00
C LEU A 60 -24.46 4.58 -16.35
N GLN A 61 -25.78 4.73 -16.48
CA GLN A 61 -26.41 6.03 -16.70
C GLN A 61 -26.48 6.88 -15.41
N GLU A 62 -26.29 6.27 -14.24
CA GLU A 62 -26.37 6.94 -12.93
C GLU A 62 -25.10 6.66 -12.08
N PRO A 63 -23.90 7.04 -12.57
CA PRO A 63 -22.64 6.71 -11.90
C PRO A 63 -22.53 7.29 -10.48
N ALA A 64 -23.22 8.39 -10.20
CA ALA A 64 -23.24 9.01 -8.87
C ALA A 64 -23.82 8.10 -7.76
N LYS A 65 -24.49 7.00 -8.11
CA LYS A 65 -24.98 6.01 -7.13
C LYS A 65 -23.88 5.10 -6.58
N PHE A 66 -22.73 5.01 -7.25
CA PHE A 66 -21.65 4.10 -6.88
C PHE A 66 -20.23 4.69 -7.03
N LEU A 67 -20.11 5.92 -7.51
CA LEU A 67 -18.89 6.70 -7.55
C LEU A 67 -19.16 8.08 -6.95
N THR A 68 -18.21 8.58 -6.16
CA THR A 68 -18.24 9.98 -5.69
C THR A 68 -18.09 10.96 -6.84
N GLU A 69 -18.50 12.21 -6.63
CA GLU A 69 -18.29 13.30 -7.59
C GLU A 69 -16.80 13.43 -7.96
N LYS A 70 -15.90 13.27 -6.98
CA LYS A 70 -14.44 13.30 -7.21
C LYS A 70 -13.97 12.19 -8.14
N ALA A 71 -14.44 10.96 -7.95
CA ALA A 71 -14.11 9.82 -8.82
C ALA A 71 -14.60 10.01 -10.27
N ILE A 72 -15.77 10.62 -10.44
CA ILE A 72 -16.33 10.96 -11.76
C ILE A 72 -15.53 12.10 -12.40
N ALA A 73 -15.20 13.14 -11.63
CA ALA A 73 -14.42 14.28 -12.10
C ALA A 73 -13.01 13.87 -12.55
N ARG A 74 -12.32 13.00 -11.79
CA ARG A 74 -11.00 12.46 -12.15
C ARG A 74 -11.04 11.74 -13.49
N ARG A 75 -12.03 10.85 -13.68
CA ARG A 75 -12.22 10.13 -14.95
C ARG A 75 -12.47 11.11 -16.11
N LYS A 76 -13.34 12.11 -15.92
CA LYS A 76 -13.60 13.14 -16.92
C LYS A 76 -12.33 13.93 -17.29
N ALA A 77 -11.56 14.36 -16.30
CA ALA A 77 -10.32 15.13 -16.51
C ALA A 77 -9.27 14.35 -17.31
N GLN A 78 -9.27 13.01 -17.19
CA GLN A 78 -8.35 12.13 -17.91
C GLN A 78 -8.97 11.48 -19.16
N ALA A 79 -10.16 11.91 -19.58
CA ALA A 79 -10.91 11.31 -20.70
C ALA A 79 -11.16 9.79 -20.57
N ILE A 80 -11.32 9.30 -19.34
CA ILE A 80 -11.58 7.89 -19.02
C ILE A 80 -13.09 7.65 -18.97
N LYS A 81 -13.56 6.67 -19.73
CA LYS A 81 -14.98 6.27 -19.73
C LYS A 81 -15.31 5.44 -18.50
N ILE A 82 -16.49 5.69 -17.90
CA ILE A 82 -17.09 4.80 -16.90
C ILE A 82 -17.69 3.60 -17.64
N ASP A 83 -17.33 2.39 -17.23
CA ASP A 83 -17.70 1.15 -17.90
C ASP A 83 -18.24 0.08 -16.93
N SER A 84 -18.56 -1.11 -17.45
CA SER A 84 -19.16 -2.20 -16.67
C SER A 84 -18.30 -2.70 -15.50
N THR A 85 -16.99 -2.47 -15.50
CA THR A 85 -16.12 -2.81 -14.36
C THR A 85 -16.42 -1.92 -13.16
N ASP A 86 -16.86 -0.67 -13.38
CA ASP A 86 -17.14 0.29 -12.31
C ASP A 86 -18.44 -0.03 -11.55
N LEU A 87 -19.35 -0.81 -12.14
CA LEU A 87 -20.58 -1.25 -11.49
C LEU A 87 -20.28 -2.12 -10.26
N PRO A 88 -20.97 -1.95 -9.13
CA PRO A 88 -20.87 -2.87 -8.01
C PRO A 88 -21.20 -4.32 -8.40
N VAL A 89 -20.64 -5.28 -7.67
CA VAL A 89 -21.02 -6.70 -7.77
C VAL A 89 -22.51 -6.84 -7.46
N ASN A 90 -23.22 -7.69 -8.20
CA ASN A 90 -24.67 -7.84 -8.04
C ASN A 90 -25.01 -8.42 -6.66
N ASP A 91 -25.67 -7.64 -5.81
CA ASP A 91 -26.03 -8.04 -4.45
C ASP A 91 -26.93 -9.29 -4.41
N LYS A 92 -27.79 -9.53 -5.41
CA LYS A 92 -28.59 -10.76 -5.48
C LYS A 92 -27.71 -12.00 -5.62
N TYR A 93 -26.64 -11.92 -6.41
CA TYR A 93 -25.68 -13.03 -6.54
C TYR A 93 -24.97 -13.28 -5.22
N ILE A 94 -24.58 -12.21 -4.52
CA ILE A 94 -23.96 -12.30 -3.20
C ILE A 94 -24.91 -12.98 -2.21
N GLN A 95 -26.17 -12.55 -2.12
CA GLN A 95 -27.15 -13.12 -1.19
C GLN A 95 -27.39 -14.62 -1.45
N GLU A 96 -27.52 -15.03 -2.72
CA GLU A 96 -27.70 -16.46 -3.04
C GLU A 96 -26.45 -17.29 -2.73
N VAL A 97 -25.24 -16.77 -3.01
CA VAL A 97 -23.99 -17.44 -2.61
C VAL A 97 -23.89 -17.59 -1.09
N LEU A 98 -24.21 -16.54 -0.32
CA LEU A 98 -24.19 -16.60 1.14
C LEU A 98 -25.22 -17.57 1.70
N LYS A 99 -26.42 -17.60 1.11
CA LYS A 99 -27.49 -18.53 1.49
C LYS A 99 -27.08 -20.00 1.28
N VAL A 100 -26.47 -20.31 0.13
CA VAL A 100 -26.04 -21.68 -0.21
C VAL A 100 -24.82 -22.09 0.61
N SER A 101 -23.81 -21.22 0.69
CA SER A 101 -22.55 -21.50 1.39
C SER A 101 -22.67 -21.50 2.92
N LYS A 102 -23.69 -20.80 3.45
CA LYS A 102 -23.81 -20.43 4.88
C LYS A 102 -22.56 -19.70 5.39
N GLY A 103 -21.80 -19.10 4.49
CA GLY A 103 -20.54 -18.42 4.79
C GLY A 103 -20.71 -16.96 5.17
N LYS A 104 -19.60 -16.33 5.54
CA LYS A 104 -19.51 -14.90 5.80
C LYS A 104 -18.83 -14.20 4.62
N LEU A 105 -19.44 -13.12 4.13
CA LEU A 105 -18.77 -12.24 3.17
C LEU A 105 -17.57 -11.56 3.84
N LEU A 106 -16.38 -11.73 3.27
CA LEU A 106 -15.18 -11.02 3.70
C LEU A 106 -14.97 -9.77 2.84
N ASN A 107 -14.78 -9.97 1.54
CA ASN A 107 -14.45 -8.91 0.59
C ASN A 107 -15.16 -9.12 -0.76
N ARG A 108 -15.14 -8.10 -1.61
CA ARG A 108 -15.68 -8.13 -2.97
C ARG A 108 -14.75 -7.38 -3.92
N SER A 109 -14.69 -7.82 -5.18
CA SER A 109 -14.04 -7.08 -6.25
C SER A 109 -15.04 -6.76 -7.36
N LYS A 110 -15.34 -5.47 -7.55
CA LYS A 110 -16.14 -4.99 -8.68
C LYS A 110 -15.37 -5.13 -9.99
N TRP A 111 -14.06 -4.88 -10.04
CA TRP A 111 -13.34 -4.94 -11.32
C TRP A 111 -13.12 -6.38 -11.81
N LEU A 112 -12.82 -7.32 -10.90
CA LEU A 112 -12.63 -8.73 -11.22
C LEU A 112 -13.92 -9.57 -11.10
N ASN A 113 -15.01 -8.94 -10.65
CA ASN A 113 -16.35 -9.50 -10.52
C ASN A 113 -16.40 -10.78 -9.66
N TYR A 114 -15.95 -10.69 -8.42
CA TYR A 114 -15.98 -11.79 -7.46
C TYR A 114 -16.39 -11.37 -6.04
N VAL A 115 -16.72 -12.36 -5.21
CA VAL A 115 -16.73 -12.23 -3.73
C VAL A 115 -15.78 -13.21 -3.07
N THR A 116 -15.21 -12.80 -1.94
CA THR A 116 -14.42 -13.64 -1.03
C THR A 116 -15.30 -14.05 0.14
N ILE A 117 -15.47 -15.35 0.36
CA ILE A 117 -16.35 -15.91 1.39
C ILE A 117 -15.52 -16.74 2.37
N HIS A 118 -15.73 -16.52 3.67
CA HIS A 118 -15.26 -17.41 4.73
C HIS A 118 -16.32 -18.49 4.98
N LEU A 119 -15.96 -19.75 4.76
CA LEU A 119 -16.87 -20.87 4.94
C LEU A 119 -16.84 -21.40 6.37
N PRO A 120 -18.00 -21.82 6.91
CA PRO A 120 -18.04 -22.54 8.17
C PRO A 120 -17.27 -23.87 8.07
N GLU A 121 -16.84 -24.42 9.20
CA GLU A 121 -16.11 -25.69 9.25
C GLU A 121 -16.90 -26.84 8.62
N GLN A 122 -18.22 -26.80 8.77
CA GLN A 122 -19.16 -27.66 8.05
C GLN A 122 -19.87 -26.83 6.98
N HIS A 123 -19.44 -26.99 5.73
CA HIS A 123 -20.06 -26.36 4.56
C HIS A 123 -20.53 -27.40 3.55
N GLU A 124 -21.47 -27.00 2.68
CA GLU A 124 -21.92 -27.82 1.54
C GLU A 124 -20.80 -27.95 0.51
N ASP A 125 -20.82 -29.02 -0.31
CA ASP A 125 -19.85 -29.20 -1.40
C ASP A 125 -19.79 -27.93 -2.28
N LEU A 126 -18.57 -27.44 -2.54
CA LEU A 126 -18.31 -26.28 -3.41
C LEU A 126 -18.94 -26.43 -4.80
N LYS A 127 -19.21 -27.65 -5.26
CA LYS A 127 -19.97 -27.93 -6.49
C LYS A 127 -21.38 -27.33 -6.47
N THR A 128 -22.02 -27.22 -5.30
CA THR A 128 -23.33 -26.60 -5.15
C THR A 128 -23.26 -25.09 -5.41
N ILE A 129 -22.19 -24.43 -4.96
CA ILE A 129 -21.95 -23.02 -5.28
C ILE A 129 -21.62 -22.87 -6.78
N GLN A 130 -20.77 -23.75 -7.31
CA GLN A 130 -20.36 -23.74 -8.72
C GLN A 130 -21.52 -23.97 -9.71
N SER A 131 -22.59 -24.65 -9.29
CA SER A 131 -23.76 -24.94 -10.14
C SER A 131 -24.75 -23.78 -10.25
N LEU A 132 -24.62 -22.73 -9.42
CA LEU A 132 -25.41 -21.51 -9.55
C LEU A 132 -25.21 -20.88 -10.93
N ALA A 133 -26.31 -20.55 -11.62
CA ALA A 133 -26.29 -20.19 -13.04
C ALA A 133 -25.38 -18.99 -13.38
N PHE A 134 -25.22 -18.05 -12.44
CA PHE A 134 -24.40 -16.85 -12.58
C PHE A 134 -22.95 -17.01 -12.09
N VAL A 135 -22.59 -18.14 -11.46
CA VAL A 135 -21.24 -18.43 -10.99
C VAL A 135 -20.38 -18.92 -12.16
N LYS A 136 -19.25 -18.24 -12.38
CA LYS A 136 -18.24 -18.59 -13.39
C LYS A 136 -17.31 -19.66 -12.85
N SER A 137 -16.72 -19.44 -11.68
CA SER A 137 -15.78 -20.36 -11.05
C SER A 137 -15.71 -20.14 -9.54
N VAL A 138 -15.38 -21.20 -8.81
CA VAL A 138 -15.04 -21.15 -7.38
C VAL A 138 -13.57 -21.53 -7.22
N LYS A 139 -12.80 -20.73 -6.47
CA LYS A 139 -11.39 -20.97 -6.17
C LYS A 139 -11.18 -20.99 -4.66
N GLN A 140 -10.62 -22.06 -4.13
CA GLN A 140 -10.13 -22.10 -2.75
C GLN A 140 -8.83 -21.31 -2.63
N ILE A 141 -8.73 -20.44 -1.63
CA ILE A 141 -7.54 -19.59 -1.37
C ILE A 141 -6.93 -19.84 0.00
N GLY A 142 -7.27 -20.95 0.64
CA GLY A 142 -6.68 -21.40 1.90
C GLY A 142 -7.47 -20.99 3.13
N VAL A 143 -6.88 -21.24 4.28
CA VAL A 143 -7.44 -20.95 5.60
C VAL A 143 -7.28 -19.46 5.92
N HIS A 144 -8.36 -18.83 6.38
CA HIS A 144 -8.29 -17.54 7.04
C HIS A 144 -8.48 -17.77 8.53
N ILE A 145 -7.53 -17.35 9.35
CA ILE A 145 -7.62 -17.54 10.80
C ILE A 145 -8.24 -16.26 11.38
N PRO A 146 -9.46 -16.29 11.93
CA PRO A 146 -9.99 -15.12 12.64
C PRO A 146 -9.06 -14.82 13.82
N TYR A 147 -8.47 -13.63 13.80
CA TYR A 147 -7.65 -13.16 14.90
C TYR A 147 -8.49 -12.28 15.79
N GLN A 148 -8.38 -12.47 17.09
CA GLN A 148 -8.90 -11.52 18.05
C GLN A 148 -7.81 -10.46 18.21
N GLU A 149 -8.11 -9.24 17.76
CA GLU A 149 -7.17 -8.14 17.89
C GLU A 149 -6.80 -7.93 19.36
N PRO A 150 -5.52 -7.69 19.66
CA PRO A 150 -5.17 -7.15 20.95
C PRO A 150 -5.75 -5.75 20.98
N VAL A 151 -6.80 -5.56 21.78
CA VAL A 151 -7.34 -4.24 22.07
C VAL A 151 -6.24 -3.49 22.81
N VAL A 152 -5.58 -2.55 22.14
CA VAL A 152 -4.73 -1.60 22.84
C VAL A 152 -5.68 -0.62 23.54
N PRO A 153 -5.64 -0.49 24.87
CA PRO A 153 -6.49 0.47 25.56
C PRO A 153 -6.15 1.87 25.07
N PRO A 154 -7.13 2.75 24.80
CA PRO A 154 -6.84 4.15 24.51
C PRO A 154 -6.02 4.74 25.65
N ILE A 155 -5.04 5.58 25.33
CA ILE A 155 -4.33 6.32 26.38
C ILE A 155 -5.37 7.23 27.01
N LYS A 156 -5.76 6.96 28.26
CA LYS A 156 -6.55 7.90 29.04
C LYS A 156 -5.76 9.20 29.16
N LYS A 157 -6.08 10.19 28.34
CA LYS A 157 -5.72 11.60 28.58
C LYS A 157 -7.00 12.43 28.55
N GLU A 158 -7.23 13.13 29.65
CA GLU A 158 -8.36 14.03 29.87
C GLU A 158 -8.27 15.34 29.07
N ASN A 159 -7.19 15.56 28.30
CA ASN A 159 -6.94 16.81 27.57
C ASN A 159 -6.98 16.62 26.05
N ASN A 160 -7.64 17.54 25.35
CA ASN A 160 -7.65 17.63 23.89
C ASN A 160 -6.21 17.72 23.34
N ILE A 161 -5.88 16.89 22.36
CA ILE A 161 -4.61 16.94 21.63
C ILE A 161 -4.58 18.22 20.80
N VAL A 162 -3.55 19.05 20.99
CA VAL A 162 -3.33 20.26 20.19
C VAL A 162 -2.39 19.94 19.02
N PRO A 163 -2.80 20.18 17.76
CA PRO A 163 -1.91 20.01 16.61
C PRO A 163 -0.64 20.85 16.71
N LYS A 164 0.50 20.31 16.27
CA LYS A 164 1.79 21.03 16.19
C LYS A 164 1.81 22.12 15.12
N GLY A 165 0.93 22.02 14.12
CA GLY A 165 0.77 23.01 13.07
C GLY A 165 -0.51 22.81 12.26
N SER A 166 -0.65 23.62 11.20
CA SER A 166 -1.78 23.59 10.25
C SER A 166 -1.29 23.78 8.82
N ILE A 167 -2.08 23.40 7.82
CA ILE A 167 -1.69 23.59 6.40
C ILE A 167 -1.46 25.05 6.04
N LYS A 168 -2.11 25.99 6.73
CA LYS A 168 -1.93 27.44 6.53
C LYS A 168 -0.52 27.91 6.88
N MET A 169 0.15 27.23 7.81
CA MET A 169 1.54 27.59 8.17
C MET A 169 2.50 27.38 7.00
N LEU A 170 2.21 26.45 6.09
CA LEU A 170 3.06 26.12 4.95
C LEU A 170 3.12 27.26 3.91
N ASP A 171 2.09 28.12 3.87
CA ASP A 171 2.04 29.24 2.93
C ASP A 171 3.15 30.27 3.18
N THR A 172 3.57 30.42 4.44
CA THR A 172 4.62 31.36 4.85
C THR A 172 5.92 30.68 5.27
N LEU A 173 5.91 29.37 5.54
CA LEU A 173 7.09 28.61 5.93
C LEU A 173 8.12 28.59 4.78
N LYS A 174 9.36 29.01 5.08
CA LYS A 174 10.48 28.92 4.14
C LYS A 174 10.96 27.47 4.04
N VAL A 175 11.17 26.99 2.82
CA VAL A 175 11.68 25.64 2.54
C VAL A 175 13.19 25.61 2.72
N ASN A 176 13.66 25.10 3.85
CA ASN A 176 15.09 24.94 4.17
C ASN A 176 15.27 23.89 5.29
N ALA A 177 16.52 23.49 5.53
CA ALA A 177 16.88 22.51 6.56
C ALA A 177 16.38 22.89 7.96
N VAL A 178 16.44 24.19 8.31
CA VAL A 178 16.04 24.69 9.64
C VAL A 178 14.56 24.50 9.91
N ASN A 179 13.70 24.66 8.91
CA ASN A 179 12.25 24.59 9.07
C ASN A 179 11.66 23.20 8.80
N TYR A 180 12.30 22.39 7.96
CA TYR A 180 11.83 21.05 7.59
C TYR A 180 12.45 19.94 8.45
N GLY A 181 13.53 20.25 9.18
CA GLY A 181 14.27 19.29 9.99
C GLY A 181 14.71 18.08 9.16
N LYS A 182 14.41 16.87 9.65
CA LYS A 182 14.92 15.63 9.06
C LYS A 182 14.41 15.35 7.64
N THR A 183 13.25 15.89 7.29
CA THR A 183 12.63 15.65 5.97
C THR A 183 13.28 16.42 4.84
N TYR A 184 13.98 17.52 5.15
CA TYR A 184 14.59 18.38 4.13
C TYR A 184 15.56 17.62 3.22
N ARG A 185 16.35 16.69 3.78
CA ARG A 185 17.30 15.88 3.00
C ARG A 185 16.62 15.01 1.93
N LEU A 186 15.34 14.62 2.11
CA LEU A 186 14.59 13.91 1.08
C LEU A 186 14.27 14.85 -0.07
N LEU A 187 13.81 16.07 0.23
CA LEU A 187 13.58 17.09 -0.79
C LEU A 187 14.86 17.40 -1.57
N GLU A 188 16.00 17.53 -0.87
CA GLU A 188 17.29 17.75 -1.54
C GLU A 188 17.72 16.59 -2.42
N ARG A 189 17.62 15.37 -1.92
CA ARG A 189 18.04 14.17 -2.65
C ARG A 189 17.31 14.01 -3.98
N TYR A 190 16.01 14.26 -4.02
CA TYR A 190 15.19 14.09 -5.22
C TYR A 190 14.92 15.40 -5.96
N GLN A 191 15.63 16.48 -5.59
CA GLN A 191 15.51 17.80 -6.20
C GLN A 191 14.06 18.32 -6.19
N ALA A 192 13.36 18.15 -5.07
CA ALA A 192 11.94 18.48 -4.90
C ALA A 192 11.68 19.73 -4.06
N GLN A 193 12.73 20.43 -3.58
CA GLN A 193 12.58 21.65 -2.79
C GLN A 193 11.81 22.73 -3.56
N GLU A 194 12.00 22.80 -4.89
CA GLU A 194 11.32 23.75 -5.75
C GLU A 194 9.80 23.55 -5.77
N LEU A 195 9.31 22.31 -5.68
CA LEU A 195 7.86 22.04 -5.62
C LEU A 195 7.25 22.71 -4.38
N HIS A 196 7.84 22.45 -3.21
CA HIS A 196 7.40 23.08 -1.97
C HIS A 196 7.63 24.59 -1.95
N ALA A 197 8.72 25.09 -2.55
CA ALA A 197 9.00 26.52 -2.64
C ALA A 197 7.93 27.25 -3.48
N ASN A 198 7.42 26.57 -4.52
CA ASN A 198 6.30 27.00 -5.36
C ASN A 198 4.92 26.67 -4.75
N LYS A 199 4.87 26.26 -3.48
CA LYS A 199 3.65 25.98 -2.72
C LYS A 199 2.84 24.78 -3.18
N PHE A 200 3.45 23.89 -3.95
CA PHE A 200 2.88 22.57 -4.23
C PHE A 200 3.17 21.63 -3.07
N TYR A 201 2.11 21.22 -2.38
CA TYR A 201 2.13 20.40 -1.17
C TYR A 201 1.17 19.20 -1.27
N GLY A 202 0.76 18.81 -2.47
CA GLY A 202 -0.25 17.79 -2.75
C GLY A 202 -1.70 18.30 -2.70
N ASN A 203 -1.93 19.62 -2.73
CA ASN A 203 -3.27 20.19 -2.66
C ASN A 203 -4.16 19.70 -3.82
N GLY A 204 -5.40 19.36 -3.49
CA GLY A 204 -6.36 18.81 -4.46
C GLY A 204 -6.12 17.34 -4.85
N LYS A 205 -5.05 16.70 -4.35
CA LYS A 205 -4.78 15.28 -4.57
C LYS A 205 -5.27 14.43 -3.40
N THR A 206 -5.79 13.24 -3.70
CA THR A 206 -6.13 12.22 -2.69
C THR A 206 -5.15 11.05 -2.75
N ILE A 207 -4.61 10.67 -1.59
CA ILE A 207 -3.68 9.56 -1.43
C ILE A 207 -4.33 8.49 -0.54
N ALA A 208 -4.50 7.27 -1.06
CA ALA A 208 -4.89 6.13 -0.23
C ALA A 208 -3.65 5.42 0.30
N ILE A 209 -3.63 5.12 1.60
CA ILE A 209 -2.53 4.41 2.26
C ILE A 209 -3.05 3.05 2.72
N LEU A 210 -2.47 1.98 2.18
CA LEU A 210 -2.80 0.59 2.49
C LEU A 210 -1.70 0.03 3.41
N SER A 211 -2.09 -0.33 4.63
CA SER A 211 -1.16 -0.77 5.67
C SER A 211 -1.83 -1.75 6.64
N GLU A 212 -1.12 -2.17 7.69
CA GLU A 212 -1.62 -3.09 8.71
C GLU A 212 -2.50 -2.41 9.78
N GLY A 213 -2.60 -1.07 9.76
CA GLY A 213 -3.39 -0.30 10.72
C GLY A 213 -2.94 1.17 10.88
N PHE A 214 -3.84 1.99 11.44
CA PHE A 214 -3.63 3.40 11.75
C PHE A 214 -4.19 3.76 13.14
N GLY A 215 -3.84 2.94 14.14
CA GLY A 215 -4.30 3.17 15.51
C GLY A 215 -3.79 4.49 16.09
N TYR A 216 -4.60 5.14 16.94
CA TYR A 216 -4.23 6.32 17.73
C TYR A 216 -3.80 7.56 16.94
N ILE A 217 -4.26 7.73 15.70
CA ILE A 217 -3.94 8.94 14.89
C ILE A 217 -4.40 10.24 15.56
N ALA A 218 -5.53 10.21 16.27
CA ALA A 218 -6.05 11.36 17.02
C ALA A 218 -5.13 11.78 18.17
N GLU A 219 -4.28 10.87 18.64
CA GLU A 219 -3.36 11.09 19.76
C GLU A 219 -1.98 11.60 19.31
N LYS A 220 -1.81 11.87 18.02
CA LYS A 220 -0.52 12.22 17.40
C LYS A 220 -0.50 13.68 16.98
N PRO A 221 0.13 14.58 17.75
CA PRO A 221 -0.01 16.01 17.55
C PRO A 221 0.59 16.50 16.21
N GLU A 222 1.55 15.78 15.62
CA GLU A 222 2.15 16.13 14.33
C GLU A 222 1.18 15.92 13.14
N ILE A 223 0.21 15.02 13.28
CA ILE A 223 -0.80 14.70 12.25
C ILE A 223 -2.24 15.00 12.69
N ALA A 224 -2.46 15.47 13.93
CA ALA A 224 -3.78 15.80 14.46
C ALA A 224 -4.51 16.90 13.66
N HIS A 225 -3.77 17.74 12.93
CA HIS A 225 -4.35 18.73 12.02
C HIS A 225 -5.20 18.09 10.91
N LEU A 226 -4.90 16.84 10.52
CA LEU A 226 -5.69 16.13 9.51
C LEU A 226 -7.13 15.90 9.96
N ILE A 227 -7.35 15.65 11.25
CA ILE A 227 -8.69 15.52 11.82
C ILE A 227 -9.32 16.90 11.96
N ALA A 228 -8.58 17.87 12.52
CA ALA A 228 -9.08 19.23 12.73
C ALA A 228 -9.47 19.96 11.43
N GLU A 229 -8.85 19.59 10.31
CA GLU A 229 -9.06 20.19 8.99
C GLU A 229 -9.79 19.25 8.02
N ASN A 230 -10.37 18.14 8.50
CA ASN A 230 -11.14 17.16 7.71
C ASN A 230 -10.41 16.61 6.47
N ARG A 231 -9.13 16.29 6.63
CA ARG A 231 -8.24 15.83 5.54
C ARG A 231 -8.12 14.31 5.46
N ILE A 232 -8.64 13.57 6.43
CA ILE A 232 -8.90 12.13 6.31
C ILE A 232 -10.34 12.00 5.84
N ILE A 233 -10.52 11.65 4.56
CA ILE A 233 -11.85 11.63 3.93
C ILE A 233 -12.52 10.26 4.02
N ASP A 234 -11.76 9.21 4.33
CA ASP A 234 -12.27 7.87 4.57
C ASP A 234 -11.29 7.01 5.38
N GLN A 235 -11.83 6.06 6.13
CA GLN A 235 -11.07 5.02 6.81
C GLN A 235 -11.84 3.70 6.81
N PHE A 236 -11.15 2.58 6.61
CA PHE A 236 -11.82 1.27 6.56
C PHE A 236 -10.90 0.10 6.92
N ASP A 237 -11.43 -0.84 7.69
CA ASP A 237 -10.79 -2.12 7.99
C ASP A 237 -11.33 -3.21 7.05
N LEU A 238 -10.52 -3.65 6.07
CA LEU A 238 -10.92 -4.67 5.10
C LEU A 238 -10.82 -6.11 5.66
N LEU A 239 -10.26 -6.29 6.85
CA LEU A 239 -10.24 -7.60 7.52
C LEU A 239 -11.55 -7.85 8.26
N TYR A 240 -12.12 -6.82 8.88
CA TYR A 240 -13.32 -6.93 9.70
C TYR A 240 -14.55 -6.21 9.14
N ASN A 241 -14.41 -5.51 8.00
CA ASN A 241 -15.46 -4.77 7.31
C ASN A 241 -16.14 -3.73 8.23
N ARG A 242 -15.34 -2.84 8.81
CA ARG A 242 -15.78 -1.76 9.73
C ARG A 242 -15.04 -0.45 9.44
N ASP A 243 -15.68 0.68 9.73
CA ASP A 243 -15.07 2.01 9.55
C ASP A 243 -14.08 2.38 10.67
N ASP A 244 -14.18 1.74 11.85
CA ASP A 244 -13.30 2.04 12.97
C ASP A 244 -11.95 1.33 12.84
N ILE A 245 -10.90 2.12 12.69
CA ILE A 245 -9.49 1.68 12.67
C ILE A 245 -8.67 2.23 13.86
N SER A 246 -9.32 2.92 14.80
CA SER A 246 -8.65 3.67 15.88
C SER A 246 -7.87 2.79 16.85
N THR A 247 -8.26 1.52 16.98
CA THR A 247 -7.63 0.52 17.86
C THR A 247 -6.76 -0.48 17.12
N THR A 248 -6.49 -0.25 15.82
CA THR A 248 -5.64 -1.15 15.02
C THR A 248 -4.15 -0.96 15.35
N THR A 249 -3.27 -1.71 14.67
CA THR A 249 -1.82 -1.51 14.81
C THR A 249 -1.40 -0.12 14.34
N THR A 250 -0.16 0.27 14.62
CA THR A 250 0.35 1.62 14.34
C THR A 250 1.31 1.67 13.15
N ASN A 251 1.44 0.59 12.38
CA ASN A 251 2.42 0.45 11.29
C ASN A 251 2.22 1.52 10.20
N GLY A 252 0.97 1.88 9.90
CA GLY A 252 0.64 2.91 8.92
C GLY A 252 0.90 4.34 9.40
N ASN A 253 1.14 4.56 10.70
CA ASN A 253 1.26 5.91 11.26
C ASN A 253 2.49 6.65 10.76
N ASN A 254 3.63 5.97 10.61
CA ASN A 254 4.81 6.60 10.01
C ASN A 254 4.60 6.87 8.51
N MET A 255 3.92 5.98 7.79
CA MET A 255 3.58 6.23 6.38
C MET A 255 2.75 7.50 6.25
N LEU A 256 1.67 7.63 7.04
CA LEU A 256 0.84 8.84 7.08
C LEU A 256 1.64 10.07 7.49
N ALA A 257 2.45 9.99 8.54
CA ALA A 257 3.28 11.10 8.98
C ALA A 257 4.29 11.57 7.92
N MET A 258 4.90 10.65 7.16
CA MET A 258 5.82 11.00 6.07
C MET A 258 5.12 11.81 4.97
N PHE A 259 3.84 11.56 4.71
CA PHE A 259 3.06 12.41 3.82
C PHE A 259 2.67 13.73 4.47
N ALA A 260 2.16 13.67 5.70
CA ALA A 260 1.24 14.67 6.19
C ALA A 260 1.76 15.55 7.31
N ALA A 261 2.72 15.09 8.11
CA ALA A 261 3.03 15.72 9.37
C ALA A 261 3.43 17.19 9.25
N ILE A 262 3.01 18.01 10.21
CA ILE A 262 3.38 19.42 10.31
C ILE A 262 3.91 19.66 11.73
N ASP A 263 5.22 19.59 11.87
CA ASP A 263 5.96 19.97 13.07
C ASP A 263 7.19 20.80 12.66
N PRO A 264 7.04 22.13 12.47
CA PRO A 264 8.11 22.98 12.00
C PRO A 264 9.39 22.83 12.83
N LYS A 265 10.53 22.88 12.16
CA LYS A 265 11.89 22.60 12.66
C LYS A 265 12.23 21.14 12.91
N ASN A 266 11.23 20.24 12.96
CA ASN A 266 11.45 18.82 13.21
C ASN A 266 11.13 17.97 11.98
N PHE A 267 9.90 18.10 11.46
CA PHE A 267 9.38 17.24 10.41
C PHE A 267 8.21 17.92 9.67
N VAL A 268 8.35 18.11 8.36
CA VAL A 268 7.26 18.55 7.47
C VAL A 268 7.09 17.50 6.38
N GLY A 269 5.89 16.97 6.25
CA GLY A 269 5.56 15.90 5.32
C GLY A 269 5.81 16.25 3.86
N LEU A 270 5.81 15.23 3.01
CA LEU A 270 6.09 15.33 1.58
C LEU A 270 4.87 15.72 0.73
N ALA A 271 3.66 15.65 1.28
CA ALA A 271 2.43 16.09 0.64
C ALA A 271 1.37 16.55 1.67
N PRO A 272 1.69 17.48 2.58
CA PRO A 272 0.87 17.79 3.76
C PRO A 272 -0.47 18.47 3.45
N LYS A 273 -0.68 18.91 2.21
CA LYS A 273 -1.97 19.41 1.71
C LYS A 273 -2.73 18.37 0.85
N ALA A 274 -2.36 17.10 0.82
CA ALA A 274 -3.14 16.04 0.19
C ALA A 274 -4.23 15.46 1.11
N GLU A 275 -5.38 15.07 0.57
CA GLU A 275 -6.40 14.34 1.34
C GLU A 275 -6.02 12.86 1.45
N TYR A 276 -6.44 12.18 2.52
CA TYR A 276 -6.04 10.81 2.80
C TYR A 276 -7.22 9.85 2.96
N ILE A 277 -7.04 8.64 2.43
CA ILE A 277 -7.89 7.48 2.67
C ILE A 277 -7.03 6.45 3.40
N LEU A 278 -7.47 5.97 4.55
CA LEU A 278 -6.69 5.07 5.40
C LEU A 278 -7.33 3.68 5.44
N THR A 279 -6.69 2.67 4.86
CA THR A 279 -7.26 1.33 4.84
C THR A 279 -6.34 0.30 5.44
N ARG A 280 -6.92 -0.56 6.28
CA ARG A 280 -6.23 -1.74 6.76
C ARG A 280 -6.48 -2.92 5.84
N THR A 281 -5.41 -3.53 5.32
CA THR A 281 -5.49 -4.61 4.33
C THR A 281 -4.92 -5.95 4.83
N ASP A 282 -4.12 -5.90 5.88
CA ASP A 282 -3.43 -7.05 6.46
C ASP A 282 -3.16 -6.83 7.96
N ARG A 283 -2.45 -7.78 8.57
CA ARG A 283 -2.06 -7.75 9.98
C ARG A 283 -0.67 -8.36 10.14
N GLY A 284 0.07 -7.87 11.12
CA GLY A 284 1.33 -8.49 11.53
C GLY A 284 1.14 -9.89 12.12
N GLY A 285 2.14 -10.75 11.91
CA GLY A 285 2.24 -12.06 12.54
C GLY A 285 1.72 -13.24 11.72
N THR A 286 0.98 -13.00 10.62
CA THR A 286 0.59 -14.03 9.65
C THR A 286 0.75 -13.53 8.21
N GLN A 287 0.82 -14.45 7.26
CA GLN A 287 0.73 -14.17 5.82
C GLN A 287 -0.29 -15.13 5.20
N GLU A 288 -1.43 -14.58 4.81
CA GLU A 288 -2.58 -15.35 4.32
C GLU A 288 -2.96 -14.88 2.91
N PRO A 289 -3.31 -15.79 1.98
CA PRO A 289 -3.75 -15.39 0.64
C PRO A 289 -5.00 -14.48 0.65
N PHE A 290 -5.80 -14.54 1.74
CA PHE A 290 -6.91 -13.62 1.97
C PHE A 290 -6.51 -12.14 1.90
N PHE A 291 -5.32 -11.77 2.40
CA PHE A 291 -4.86 -10.38 2.43
C PHE A 291 -4.72 -9.77 1.04
N GLU A 292 -4.43 -10.59 0.02
CA GLU A 292 -4.43 -10.13 -1.37
C GLU A 292 -5.82 -9.63 -1.80
N THR A 293 -6.88 -10.31 -1.35
CA THR A 293 -8.27 -9.90 -1.66
C THR A 293 -8.70 -8.63 -0.91
N SER A 294 -8.17 -8.42 0.30
CA SER A 294 -8.37 -7.19 1.08
C SER A 294 -7.67 -5.99 0.42
N TRP A 295 -6.46 -6.19 -0.11
CA TRP A 295 -5.75 -5.18 -0.88
C TRP A 295 -6.53 -4.78 -2.13
N VAL A 296 -7.03 -5.77 -2.89
CA VAL A 296 -7.90 -5.53 -4.05
C VAL A 296 -9.13 -4.70 -3.70
N ALA A 297 -9.84 -5.08 -2.63
CA ALA A 297 -11.02 -4.36 -2.18
C ALA A 297 -10.71 -2.92 -1.73
N SER A 298 -9.55 -2.70 -1.09
CA SER A 298 -9.09 -1.36 -0.72
C SER A 298 -8.82 -0.47 -1.94
N VAL A 299 -8.12 -0.98 -2.95
CA VAL A 299 -7.85 -0.23 -4.20
C VAL A 299 -9.15 0.21 -4.87
N GLU A 300 -10.14 -0.67 -4.94
CA GLU A 300 -11.44 -0.37 -5.55
C GLU A 300 -12.32 0.56 -4.71
N ARG A 301 -12.21 0.49 -3.38
CA ARG A 301 -12.83 1.47 -2.47
C ARG A 301 -12.23 2.85 -2.70
N ALA A 302 -10.90 2.94 -2.71
CA ALA A 302 -10.17 4.18 -2.95
C ALA A 302 -10.53 4.79 -4.32
N ASP A 303 -10.63 3.97 -5.36
CA ASP A 303 -11.13 4.40 -6.68
C ASP A 303 -12.49 5.10 -6.58
N SER A 304 -13.45 4.46 -5.90
CA SER A 304 -14.83 4.93 -5.77
C SER A 304 -14.92 6.27 -5.04
N LEU A 305 -13.95 6.55 -4.17
CA LEU A 305 -13.81 7.79 -3.40
C LEU A 305 -12.99 8.88 -4.10
N GLY A 306 -12.47 8.61 -5.30
CA GLY A 306 -11.77 9.62 -6.09
C GLY A 306 -10.28 9.74 -5.78
N VAL A 307 -9.63 8.65 -5.34
CA VAL A 307 -8.17 8.61 -5.15
C VAL A 307 -7.40 8.97 -6.43
N ASP A 308 -6.26 9.64 -6.29
CA ASP A 308 -5.32 9.88 -7.39
C ASP A 308 -4.09 8.97 -7.30
N ILE A 309 -3.61 8.73 -6.07
CA ILE A 309 -2.39 7.96 -5.78
C ILE A 309 -2.69 6.92 -4.70
N ILE A 310 -2.24 5.70 -4.90
CA ILE A 310 -2.26 4.64 -3.87
C ILE A 310 -0.82 4.43 -3.40
N SER A 311 -0.60 4.32 -2.09
CA SER A 311 0.69 4.01 -1.49
C SER A 311 0.56 2.76 -0.63
N SER A 312 1.33 1.72 -0.97
CA SER A 312 1.27 0.44 -0.27
C SER A 312 2.65 -0.23 -0.20
N SER A 313 2.83 -1.03 0.84
CA SER A 313 4.02 -1.86 1.05
C SER A 313 3.67 -3.34 1.24
N CYS A 314 2.44 -3.74 0.90
CA CYS A 314 1.98 -5.13 1.02
C CYS A 314 2.50 -5.95 -0.16
N MET A 315 2.92 -7.18 0.08
CA MET A 315 3.36 -8.11 -0.95
C MET A 315 2.65 -9.45 -0.77
N PHE A 316 2.42 -10.18 -1.85
CA PHE A 316 1.65 -11.42 -1.84
C PHE A 316 2.35 -12.53 -2.62
N GLY A 317 1.87 -13.75 -2.43
CA GLY A 317 2.25 -14.90 -3.23
C GLY A 317 3.45 -15.70 -2.71
N VAL A 318 4.11 -15.28 -1.64
CA VAL A 318 5.24 -16.03 -1.07
C VAL A 318 5.24 -15.98 0.45
N LYS A 319 5.83 -17.00 1.08
CA LYS A 319 5.95 -17.10 2.54
C LYS A 319 4.58 -17.07 3.23
N PHE A 320 3.55 -17.60 2.57
CA PHE A 320 2.30 -17.81 3.27
C PHE A 320 2.48 -18.82 4.38
N ASP A 321 1.67 -18.70 5.43
CA ASP A 321 1.55 -19.73 6.47
C ASP A 321 0.94 -21.03 5.91
N GLN A 322 0.60 -21.03 4.61
CA GLN A 322 0.10 -22.14 3.82
C GLN A 322 0.86 -22.21 2.48
N PRO A 323 2.10 -22.74 2.47
CA PRO A 323 3.01 -22.66 1.33
C PRO A 323 2.51 -23.31 0.04
N GLN A 324 1.48 -24.17 0.11
CA GLN A 324 0.83 -24.73 -1.08
C GLN A 324 0.11 -23.68 -1.94
N PHE A 325 -0.10 -22.46 -1.41
CA PHE A 325 -0.64 -21.32 -2.15
C PHE A 325 0.44 -20.33 -2.59
N ASP A 326 1.71 -20.60 -2.27
CA ASP A 326 2.82 -19.78 -2.79
C ASP A 326 2.88 -19.91 -4.32
N ILE A 327 3.16 -18.79 -4.98
CA ILE A 327 3.39 -18.73 -6.42
C ILE A 327 4.83 -19.14 -6.73
N THR A 328 5.05 -19.49 -7.99
CA THR A 328 6.40 -19.74 -8.53
C THR A 328 6.88 -18.56 -9.37
N GLU A 329 8.19 -18.53 -9.69
CA GLU A 329 8.79 -17.48 -10.52
C GLU A 329 8.08 -17.35 -11.87
N GLU A 330 7.66 -18.46 -12.49
CA GLU A 330 6.97 -18.47 -13.78
C GLU A 330 5.56 -17.83 -13.72
N HIS A 331 5.00 -17.67 -12.53
CA HIS A 331 3.71 -17.02 -12.30
C HIS A 331 3.84 -15.53 -11.93
N SER A 332 5.06 -14.99 -11.86
CA SER A 332 5.35 -13.57 -11.64
C SER A 332 5.33 -12.76 -12.96
N ASP A 333 4.21 -12.79 -13.68
CA ASP A 333 4.02 -12.10 -14.96
C ASP A 333 2.80 -11.16 -14.96
N GLY A 334 2.32 -10.78 -13.79
CA GLY A 334 1.18 -9.87 -13.61
C GLY A 334 -0.18 -10.56 -13.63
N ARG A 335 -0.24 -11.89 -13.58
CA ARG A 335 -1.50 -12.66 -13.62
C ARG A 335 -2.22 -12.78 -12.28
N SER A 336 -1.61 -12.40 -11.16
CA SER A 336 -2.26 -12.41 -9.84
C SER A 336 -3.44 -11.42 -9.78
N ILE A 337 -4.33 -11.57 -8.80
CA ILE A 337 -5.48 -10.67 -8.68
C ILE A 337 -5.05 -9.25 -8.31
N SER A 338 -4.04 -9.12 -7.44
CA SER A 338 -3.50 -7.82 -7.04
C SER A 338 -2.80 -7.11 -8.19
N SER A 339 -2.08 -7.84 -9.05
CA SER A 339 -1.41 -7.24 -10.22
C SER A 339 -2.37 -6.83 -11.32
N GLN A 340 -3.40 -7.65 -11.59
CA GLN A 340 -4.48 -7.26 -12.49
C GLN A 340 -5.19 -5.99 -12.00
N VAL A 341 -5.42 -5.86 -10.69
CA VAL A 341 -6.08 -4.70 -10.09
C VAL A 341 -5.18 -3.46 -10.09
N ALA A 342 -3.87 -3.62 -9.90
CA ALA A 342 -2.91 -2.52 -10.09
C ALA A 342 -2.91 -2.01 -11.54
N ASP A 343 -2.98 -2.91 -12.53
CA ASP A 343 -3.09 -2.53 -13.94
C ASP A 343 -4.41 -1.82 -14.22
N LEU A 344 -5.53 -2.32 -13.68
CA LEU A 344 -6.83 -1.69 -13.80
C LEU A 344 -6.88 -0.31 -13.14
N ALA A 345 -6.28 -0.13 -11.96
CA ALA A 345 -6.20 1.18 -11.31
C ALA A 345 -5.57 2.24 -12.22
N PHE A 346 -4.50 1.88 -12.95
CA PHE A 346 -3.90 2.78 -13.94
C PHE A 346 -4.86 3.14 -15.07
N THR A 347 -5.64 2.18 -15.60
CA THR A 347 -6.68 2.47 -16.60
C THR A 347 -7.81 3.36 -16.06
N LYS A 348 -7.98 3.43 -14.72
CA LYS A 348 -8.92 4.33 -14.03
C LYS A 348 -8.30 5.67 -13.62
N GLY A 349 -7.08 5.94 -14.09
CA GLY A 349 -6.40 7.23 -13.90
C GLY A 349 -5.70 7.35 -12.54
N ILE A 350 -5.34 6.22 -11.91
CA ILE A 350 -4.75 6.16 -10.57
C ILE A 350 -3.29 5.68 -10.68
N LEU A 351 -2.37 6.30 -9.92
CA LEU A 351 -0.99 5.83 -9.79
C LEU A 351 -0.83 4.98 -8.53
N THR A 352 -0.61 3.68 -8.69
CA THR A 352 -0.27 2.78 -7.58
C THR A 352 1.23 2.79 -7.35
N VAL A 353 1.66 3.31 -6.21
CA VAL A 353 3.06 3.38 -5.75
C VAL A 353 3.30 2.29 -4.72
N GLN A 354 4.15 1.33 -5.08
CA GLN A 354 4.30 0.07 -4.38
C GLN A 354 5.75 -0.16 -3.96
N MET A 355 5.99 -0.68 -2.77
CA MET A 355 7.34 -1.04 -2.33
C MET A 355 7.90 -2.15 -3.23
N PHE A 356 9.14 -2.04 -3.69
CA PHE A 356 9.82 -3.19 -4.30
C PHE A 356 10.57 -4.00 -3.23
N PRO A 357 10.39 -5.32 -3.16
CA PRO A 357 10.92 -6.11 -2.05
C PRO A 357 12.45 -6.20 -2.08
N GLN A 358 13.03 -6.43 -0.89
CA GLN A 358 14.41 -6.85 -0.77
C GLN A 358 14.54 -8.35 -0.98
N ARG A 359 15.64 -8.77 -1.62
CA ARG A 359 15.98 -10.19 -1.79
C ARG A 359 16.17 -10.85 -0.43
N SER A 360 15.58 -12.03 -0.25
CA SER A 360 15.75 -12.85 0.95
C SER A 360 15.61 -14.34 0.63
N ALA A 361 15.76 -15.21 1.64
CA ALA A 361 15.66 -16.67 1.46
C ALA A 361 14.31 -17.17 0.92
N GLY A 362 13.26 -16.32 0.87
CA GLY A 362 11.97 -16.64 0.24
C GLY A 362 11.45 -15.55 -0.69
N ILE A 363 12.29 -14.59 -1.08
CA ILE A 363 11.97 -13.60 -2.12
C ILE A 363 13.16 -13.56 -3.06
N THR A 364 13.05 -14.30 -4.16
CA THR A 364 14.13 -14.49 -5.15
C THR A 364 13.73 -14.08 -6.57
N PHE A 365 12.47 -13.72 -6.77
CA PHE A 365 11.86 -13.24 -8.00
C PHE A 365 10.88 -12.11 -7.65
N VAL A 366 10.43 -11.36 -8.67
CA VAL A 366 9.43 -10.29 -8.45
C VAL A 366 8.13 -10.93 -7.96
N ILE A 367 7.36 -10.26 -7.12
CA ILE A 367 6.12 -10.83 -6.57
C ILE A 367 4.96 -9.87 -6.82
N PRO A 368 3.70 -10.33 -6.66
CA PRO A 368 2.55 -9.46 -6.69
C PRO A 368 2.44 -8.48 -5.52
N PRO A 369 1.95 -7.24 -5.74
CA PRO A 369 1.52 -6.67 -7.02
C PRO A 369 2.66 -6.03 -7.85
N GLU A 370 3.91 -6.14 -7.40
CA GLU A 370 5.07 -5.48 -8.04
C GLU A 370 5.31 -5.96 -9.48
N ASP A 371 4.89 -7.17 -9.82
CA ASP A 371 4.91 -7.74 -11.16
C ASP A 371 3.78 -7.21 -12.07
N ALA A 372 2.97 -6.21 -11.67
CA ALA A 372 2.01 -5.53 -12.55
C ALA A 372 2.70 -4.67 -13.63
N LYS A 373 2.04 -4.40 -14.76
CA LYS A 373 2.62 -3.64 -15.89
C LYS A 373 2.59 -2.14 -15.64
N ASN A 374 1.50 -1.64 -15.08
CA ASN A 374 1.18 -0.23 -14.98
C ASN A 374 1.23 0.29 -13.53
N ILE A 375 2.10 -0.28 -12.72
CA ILE A 375 2.40 0.14 -11.35
C ILE A 375 3.67 1.01 -11.31
N LEU A 376 3.90 1.71 -10.19
CA LEU A 376 5.15 2.40 -9.87
C LEU A 376 5.82 1.71 -8.67
N THR A 377 6.69 0.75 -8.94
CA THR A 377 7.47 0.07 -7.89
C THR A 377 8.67 0.89 -7.46
N VAL A 378 8.95 0.85 -6.15
CA VAL A 378 9.95 1.67 -5.48
C VAL A 378 11.07 0.81 -4.90
N GLY A 379 12.16 0.76 -5.66
CA GLY A 379 13.42 0.10 -5.38
C GLY A 379 14.24 0.67 -4.25
N ASN A 380 15.34 -0.04 -3.97
CA ASN A 380 16.12 0.08 -2.74
C ASN A 380 17.52 0.65 -3.03
N ALA A 381 17.69 1.96 -2.88
CA ALA A 381 18.97 2.65 -3.02
C ALA A 381 19.60 3.01 -1.66
N ASN A 382 20.93 3.15 -1.64
CA ASN A 382 21.70 3.62 -0.49
C ASN A 382 21.77 5.16 -0.47
N ARG A 383 22.45 5.73 0.54
CA ARG A 383 22.61 7.19 0.66
C ARG A 383 23.43 7.84 -0.46
N ASN A 384 24.12 7.08 -1.30
CA ASN A 384 24.85 7.55 -2.47
C ASN A 384 24.05 7.40 -3.77
N ASN A 385 22.76 7.03 -3.69
CA ASN A 385 21.91 6.70 -4.85
C ASN A 385 22.37 5.46 -5.65
N GLU A 386 23.18 4.59 -5.03
CA GLU A 386 23.60 3.31 -5.62
C GLU A 386 22.69 2.17 -5.14
N PRO A 387 22.62 1.04 -5.86
CA PRO A 387 21.81 -0.09 -5.42
C PRO A 387 22.27 -0.63 -4.07
N LEU A 388 21.34 -0.97 -3.18
CA LEU A 388 21.66 -1.66 -1.93
C LEU A 388 22.12 -3.10 -2.20
N TRP A 389 22.90 -3.67 -1.27
CA TRP A 389 23.39 -5.05 -1.41
C TRP A 389 22.26 -6.10 -1.44
N SER A 390 21.10 -5.77 -0.88
CA SER A 390 19.92 -6.64 -0.77
C SER A 390 18.88 -6.43 -1.87
N ILE A 391 19.22 -5.74 -2.97
CA ILE A 391 18.28 -5.59 -4.09
C ILE A 391 17.91 -6.95 -4.70
N LEU A 392 16.71 -6.99 -5.27
CA LEU A 392 16.27 -8.06 -6.16
C LEU A 392 16.60 -7.67 -7.61
N ASP A 393 17.76 -8.09 -8.12
CA ASP A 393 18.23 -7.81 -9.48
C ASP A 393 17.66 -8.82 -10.49
N LYS A 394 16.34 -8.77 -10.72
CA LYS A 394 15.61 -9.70 -11.59
C LYS A 394 14.45 -8.98 -12.31
N PRO A 395 14.20 -9.30 -13.59
CA PRO A 395 12.98 -8.86 -14.25
C PRO A 395 11.78 -9.66 -13.74
N THR A 396 10.57 -9.28 -14.16
CA THR A 396 9.41 -10.18 -14.10
C THR A 396 9.63 -11.41 -14.99
N ALA A 397 8.82 -12.45 -14.82
CA ALA A 397 8.93 -13.69 -15.60
C ALA A 397 8.77 -13.48 -17.11
N ASP A 398 7.97 -12.48 -17.51
CA ASP A 398 7.79 -12.03 -18.89
C ASP A 398 8.79 -10.95 -19.34
N GLY A 399 9.85 -10.71 -18.55
CA GLY A 399 11.02 -9.91 -18.95
C GLY A 399 10.89 -8.39 -18.75
N ARG A 400 9.86 -7.90 -18.04
CA ARG A 400 9.71 -6.46 -17.76
C ARG A 400 10.72 -6.03 -16.71
N ILE A 401 11.25 -4.83 -16.89
CA ILE A 401 12.15 -4.21 -15.93
C ILE A 401 11.40 -3.85 -14.65
N LYS A 402 11.98 -4.23 -13.52
CA LYS A 402 11.56 -3.82 -12.18
C LYS A 402 12.79 -3.56 -11.30
N PRO A 403 12.76 -2.59 -10.38
CA PRO A 403 11.65 -1.67 -10.08
C PRO A 403 11.43 -0.59 -11.17
N GLU A 404 10.43 0.28 -11.03
CA GLU A 404 10.30 1.48 -11.88
C GLU A 404 11.29 2.57 -11.46
N PHE A 405 11.36 2.87 -10.16
CA PHE A 405 12.26 3.90 -9.62
C PHE A 405 12.96 3.37 -8.38
N ALA A 406 14.06 3.99 -7.98
CA ALA A 406 14.71 3.69 -6.71
C ALA A 406 14.80 4.93 -5.83
N VAL A 407 14.52 4.75 -4.54
CA VAL A 407 14.67 5.77 -3.50
C VAL A 407 15.51 5.20 -2.36
N ILE A 408 15.95 6.05 -1.46
CA ILE A 408 16.69 5.64 -0.28
C ILE A 408 15.85 4.66 0.56
N ALA A 409 16.45 3.51 0.89
CA ALA A 409 15.82 2.42 1.63
C ALA A 409 16.47 2.17 3.00
N GLN A 410 17.38 3.04 3.41
CA GLN A 410 18.06 3.07 4.70
C GLN A 410 18.11 4.50 5.21
N GLU A 411 18.16 4.70 6.52
CA GLU A 411 18.20 6.04 7.11
C GLU A 411 17.02 6.91 6.64
N ILE A 412 15.82 6.32 6.51
CA ILE A 412 14.60 7.03 6.11
C ILE A 412 14.10 7.86 7.31
N PRO A 413 13.93 9.19 7.17
CA PRO A 413 13.34 10.00 8.25
C PRO A 413 11.94 9.51 8.61
N ILE A 414 11.73 9.22 9.89
CA ILE A 414 10.42 8.90 10.47
C ILE A 414 10.19 9.71 11.76
N ILE A 415 8.93 9.81 12.19
CA ILE A 415 8.55 10.53 13.42
C ILE A 415 8.45 9.59 14.60
N TYR A 416 7.76 8.46 14.42
CA TYR A 416 7.45 7.52 15.48
C TYR A 416 8.46 6.38 15.48
N GLY A 417 9.52 6.50 16.29
CA GLY A 417 10.53 5.47 16.42
C GLY A 417 11.86 6.00 16.94
N TRP A 418 12.81 5.09 17.15
CA TRP A 418 14.15 5.43 17.63
C TRP A 418 15.06 5.79 16.44
N GLY A 419 15.02 7.05 16.03
CA GLY A 419 15.86 7.57 14.94
C GLY A 419 15.31 7.28 13.55
N ASP A 420 16.21 7.24 12.57
CA ASP A 420 15.86 6.98 11.18
C ASP A 420 15.61 5.49 10.94
N SER A 421 14.70 5.18 10.01
CA SER A 421 14.28 3.82 9.73
C SER A 421 15.11 3.15 8.64
N TYR A 422 15.19 1.82 8.74
CA TYR A 422 15.73 0.92 7.71
C TYR A 422 14.62 0.04 7.09
N ASN A 423 13.36 0.36 7.38
CA ASN A 423 12.23 -0.39 6.86
C ASN A 423 11.86 0.12 5.46
N THR A 424 11.96 -0.75 4.46
CA THR A 424 11.63 -0.45 3.07
C THR A 424 10.16 -0.17 2.85
N ALA A 425 9.27 -0.55 3.78
CA ALA A 425 7.86 -0.18 3.75
C ALA A 425 7.62 1.34 3.74
N TYR A 426 8.64 2.13 4.10
CA TYR A 426 8.62 3.59 4.06
C TYR A 426 9.17 4.19 2.76
N SER A 427 9.57 3.38 1.78
CA SER A 427 9.97 3.87 0.45
C SER A 427 8.80 4.41 -0.39
N PRO A 428 7.59 3.79 -0.39
CA PRO A 428 6.46 4.29 -1.19
C PRO A 428 6.00 5.70 -0.81
N PRO A 429 5.90 6.09 0.49
CA PRO A 429 5.57 7.46 0.88
C PRO A 429 6.52 8.52 0.30
N ILE A 430 7.80 8.18 0.12
CA ILE A 430 8.79 9.10 -0.46
C ILE A 430 8.40 9.46 -1.89
N LEU A 431 8.21 8.45 -2.75
CA LEU A 431 7.87 8.68 -4.14
C LEU A 431 6.45 9.28 -4.27
N ALA A 432 5.46 8.66 -3.62
CA ALA A 432 4.07 9.06 -3.72
C ALA A 432 3.82 10.52 -3.29
N GLY A 433 4.47 10.99 -2.22
CA GLY A 433 4.27 12.36 -1.73
C GLY A 433 4.81 13.40 -2.71
N LEU A 434 5.99 13.15 -3.25
CA LEU A 434 6.59 14.03 -4.25
C LEU A 434 5.83 13.99 -5.59
N VAL A 435 5.30 12.82 -5.99
CA VAL A 435 4.41 12.69 -7.14
C VAL A 435 3.13 13.49 -6.95
N ALA A 436 2.53 13.50 -5.75
CA ALA A 436 1.36 14.32 -5.45
C ALA A 436 1.65 15.81 -5.65
N CYS A 437 2.80 16.30 -5.18
CA CYS A 437 3.21 17.69 -5.37
C CYS A 437 3.47 18.03 -6.84
N LEU A 438 4.12 17.15 -7.59
CA LEU A 438 4.32 17.34 -9.03
C LEU A 438 2.98 17.36 -9.79
N TRP A 439 2.05 16.47 -9.43
CA TRP A 439 0.77 16.37 -10.11
C TRP A 439 -0.19 17.52 -9.73
N GLU A 440 -0.05 18.10 -8.54
CA GLU A 440 -0.69 19.36 -8.19
C GLU A 440 -0.25 20.48 -9.14
N ALA A 441 1.04 20.55 -9.47
CA ALA A 441 1.58 21.58 -10.36
C ALA A 441 1.05 21.50 -11.80
N PHE A 442 0.60 20.32 -12.23
CA PHE A 442 0.08 20.07 -13.58
C PHE A 442 -1.27 19.33 -13.51
N PRO A 443 -2.35 20.00 -13.06
CA PRO A 443 -3.63 19.35 -12.76
C PRO A 443 -4.32 18.78 -14.01
N ASN A 444 -3.96 19.26 -15.20
CA ASN A 444 -4.51 18.79 -16.48
C ASN A 444 -3.80 17.55 -17.04
N LYS A 445 -2.70 17.10 -16.42
CA LYS A 445 -2.00 15.88 -16.86
C LYS A 445 -2.68 14.64 -16.31
N THR A 446 -2.74 13.61 -17.15
CA THR A 446 -3.18 12.27 -16.79
C THR A 446 -2.16 11.53 -15.93
N SER A 447 -2.58 10.44 -15.28
CA SER A 447 -1.68 9.54 -14.57
C SER A 447 -0.55 9.03 -15.47
N ALA A 448 -0.86 8.72 -16.73
CA ALA A 448 0.10 8.24 -17.72
C ALA A 448 1.15 9.29 -18.07
N GLU A 449 0.75 10.54 -18.28
CA GLU A 449 1.69 11.63 -18.55
C GLU A 449 2.59 11.92 -17.34
N ILE A 450 2.06 11.86 -16.13
CA ILE A 450 2.85 12.01 -14.90
C ILE A 450 3.87 10.87 -14.78
N LYS A 451 3.46 9.61 -15.00
CA LYS A 451 4.38 8.46 -15.01
C LYS A 451 5.50 8.64 -16.03
N ASP A 452 5.16 9.03 -17.24
CA ASP A 452 6.13 9.22 -18.33
C ASP A 452 7.08 10.40 -18.07
N LEU A 453 6.61 11.50 -17.48
CA LEU A 453 7.46 12.60 -17.02
C LEU A 453 8.50 12.15 -15.99
N LEU A 454 8.11 11.31 -15.03
CA LEU A 454 9.02 10.75 -14.04
C LEU A 454 10.06 9.85 -14.71
N ILE A 455 9.65 8.99 -15.65
CA ILE A 455 10.56 8.11 -16.40
C ILE A 455 11.61 8.94 -17.16
N ARG A 456 11.17 9.94 -17.95
CA ARG A 456 12.06 10.77 -18.77
C ARG A 456 12.98 11.68 -17.97
N SER A 457 12.63 11.97 -16.72
CA SER A 457 13.42 12.83 -15.82
C SER A 457 14.35 12.06 -14.88
N ALA A 458 14.16 10.75 -14.68
CA ALA A 458 14.98 9.94 -13.80
C ALA A 458 16.43 9.76 -14.27
N SER A 459 17.31 9.35 -13.35
CA SER A 459 18.77 9.31 -13.56
C SER A 459 19.24 8.39 -14.68
N GLN A 460 18.47 7.33 -15.00
CA GLN A 460 18.78 6.39 -16.10
C GLN A 460 17.53 6.09 -16.95
N GLY A 461 16.66 7.09 -17.14
CA GLY A 461 15.37 6.94 -17.83
C GLY A 461 15.45 6.33 -19.24
N SER A 462 16.53 6.58 -19.99
CA SER A 462 16.74 6.03 -21.34
C SER A 462 17.41 4.65 -21.36
N LYS A 463 17.94 4.17 -20.23
CA LYS A 463 18.67 2.91 -20.12
C LYS A 463 18.40 2.26 -18.75
N PRO A 464 17.18 1.76 -18.52
CA PRO A 464 16.82 1.17 -17.25
C PRO A 464 17.49 -0.20 -17.05
N ASP A 465 17.57 -0.64 -15.79
CA ASP A 465 18.06 -1.97 -15.39
C ASP A 465 17.21 -2.53 -14.24
N ASN A 466 17.45 -3.79 -13.84
CA ASN A 466 16.72 -4.39 -12.72
C ASN A 466 17.29 -4.03 -11.33
N LYS A 467 18.27 -3.13 -11.25
CA LYS A 467 18.88 -2.70 -9.99
C LYS A 467 18.20 -1.46 -9.44
N LEU A 468 17.98 -0.47 -10.30
CA LEU A 468 17.37 0.82 -9.97
C LEU A 468 16.20 1.19 -10.87
N GLY A 469 15.85 0.36 -11.86
CA GLY A 469 14.78 0.68 -12.80
C GLY A 469 15.20 1.80 -13.75
N TYR A 470 14.31 2.79 -13.91
CA TYR A 470 14.61 4.06 -14.56
C TYR A 470 15.50 4.98 -13.72
N GLY A 471 15.82 4.58 -12.48
CA GLY A 471 16.79 5.24 -11.61
C GLY A 471 16.18 6.05 -10.49
N VAL A 472 16.98 6.98 -9.97
CA VAL A 472 16.55 7.91 -8.93
C VAL A 472 15.72 9.02 -9.57
N PRO A 473 14.50 9.31 -9.03
CA PRO A 473 13.64 10.35 -9.58
C PRO A 473 14.24 11.75 -9.35
N ASN A 474 14.01 12.65 -10.30
CA ASN A 474 14.45 14.04 -10.24
C ASN A 474 13.26 14.97 -10.49
N PHE A 475 12.70 15.52 -9.43
CA PHE A 475 11.45 16.28 -9.49
C PHE A 475 11.61 17.67 -10.08
N LYS A 476 12.78 18.29 -9.94
CA LYS A 476 13.11 19.54 -10.63
C LYS A 476 13.08 19.34 -12.14
N LYS A 477 13.80 18.33 -12.64
CA LYS A 477 13.81 18.01 -14.07
C LYS A 477 12.42 17.62 -14.59
N ALA A 478 11.65 16.86 -13.81
CA ALA A 478 10.27 16.53 -14.15
C ALA A 478 9.39 17.78 -14.27
N TYR A 479 9.51 18.71 -13.31
CA TYR A 479 8.77 19.96 -13.27
C TYR A 479 9.16 20.89 -14.43
N GLU A 480 10.45 21.03 -14.72
CA GLU A 480 10.97 21.82 -15.84
C GLU A 480 10.53 21.26 -17.20
N ASN A 481 10.56 19.93 -17.38
CA ASN A 481 10.13 19.27 -18.62
C ASN A 481 8.61 19.32 -18.87
N ALA A 482 7.83 19.61 -17.83
CA ALA A 482 6.37 19.62 -17.88
C ALA A 482 5.77 21.02 -18.11
N LYS A 483 6.55 22.08 -17.85
CA LYS A 483 6.27 23.45 -18.29
C LYS A 483 6.42 23.55 -19.80
#